data_AF-A0A7V0YGE6-F1
#
_entry.id   AF-A0A7V0YGE6-F1
#
_cell.length_a   1.000
_cell.length_b   1.000
_cell.length_c   1.000
_cell.angle_alpha   90.00
_cell.angle_beta   90.00
_cell.angle_gamma   90.00
#
_symmetry.space_group_name_H-M   'P 1'
#
loop_
_entity.id
_entity.type
_entity.pdbx_description
1 polymer ?
#
loop_
_entity_poly.entity_id
_entity_poly.type
_entity_poly.pdbx_seq_one_letter_code
_entity_poly.pdbx_strand_id
1 'polypeptide(L)' 'GLGLSIAQWIIHEHRGDIVLQSSPGKGTTTTILLPLSPKRHR' A
#
# COMPACT_ATOMS: atom_id res chain seq x y z
N GLY A 1 -2.70 10.55 -11.78
CA GLY A 1 -3.24 9.22 -11.46
C GLY A 1 -2.57 8.12 -12.24
N LEU A 2 -1.31 7.82 -11.90
CA LEU A 2 -0.59 6.63 -12.40
C LEU A 2 0.33 6.11 -11.28
N GLY A 3 0.95 7.02 -10.53
CA GLY A 3 1.79 6.67 -9.38
C GLY A 3 1.06 5.83 -8.32
N LEU A 4 -0.18 6.19 -7.94
CA LEU A 4 -0.92 5.44 -6.92
C LEU A 4 -1.34 4.04 -7.41
N SER A 5 -1.72 3.89 -8.68
CA SER A 5 -2.08 2.58 -9.23
C SER A 5 -0.85 1.67 -9.36
N ILE A 6 0.31 2.22 -9.75
CA ILE A 6 1.59 1.48 -9.74
C ILE A 6 1.96 1.08 -8.31
N ALA A 7 1.87 2.01 -7.36
CA ALA A 7 2.18 1.73 -5.95
C ALA A 7 1.26 0.64 -5.38
N GLN A 8 -0.05 0.72 -5.66
CA GLN A 8 -1.01 -0.30 -5.24
C GLN A 8 -0.67 -1.68 -5.84
N TRP A 9 -0.32 -1.73 -7.13
CA TRP A 9 0.11 -2.98 -7.77
C TRP A 9 1.36 -3.57 -7.11
N ILE A 10 2.40 -2.75 -6.89
CA ILE A 10 3.63 -3.19 -6.23
C ILE A 10 3.32 -3.74 -4.83
N ILE A 11 2.51 -3.03 -4.04
CA ILE A 11 2.17 -3.43 -2.67
C ILE A 11 1.43 -4.77 -2.66
N HIS A 12 0.46 -4.97 -3.56
CA HIS A 12 -0.26 -6.24 -3.65
C HIS A 12 0.62 -7.39 -4.10
N GLU A 13 1.55 -7.17 -5.04
CA GLU A 13 2.53 -8.19 -5.46
C GLU A 13 3.41 -8.64 -4.27
N HIS A 14 3.71 -7.73 -3.35
CA HIS A 14 4.42 -8.03 -2.10
C HIS A 14 3.50 -8.58 -1.00
N ARG A 15 2.26 -8.96 -1.33
CA ARG A 15 1.23 -9.44 -0.41
C ARG A 15 0.93 -8.44 0.72
N GLY A 16 1.14 -7.17 0.44
CA GLY A 16 0.80 -6.07 1.31
C GLY A 16 -0.57 -5.48 1.02
N ASP A 17 -0.88 -4.44 1.79
CA ASP A 17 -2.10 -3.65 1.65
C ASP A 17 -1.83 -2.16 1.81
N ILE A 18 -2.74 -1.32 1.33
CA ILE A 18 -2.63 0.14 1.35
C ILE A 18 -3.93 0.78 1.84
N VAL A 19 -3.81 1.64 2.86
CA VAL A 19 -4.94 2.41 3.41
C VAL A 19 -4.70 3.89 3.16
N LEU A 20 -5.70 4.57 2.60
CA LEU A 20 -5.67 5.99 2.30
C LEU A 20 -6.65 6.74 3.21
N GLN A 21 -6.17 7.74 3.93
CA GLN A 21 -6.98 8.62 4.76
C GLN A 21 -6.72 10.06 4.34
N SER A 22 -7.76 10.77 3.92
CA SER A 22 -7.65 12.16 3.50
C SER A 22 -8.80 12.98 4.08
N SER A 23 -8.54 14.24 4.36
CA SER A 23 -9.58 15.20 4.75
C SER A 23 -9.26 16.54 4.10
N PRO A 24 -10.24 17.23 3.49
CA PRO A 24 -10.03 18.53 2.86
C PRO A 24 -9.33 19.50 3.80
N GLY A 25 -8.27 20.16 3.31
CA GLY A 25 -7.46 21.10 4.10
C GLY A 25 -6.51 20.47 5.13
N LYS A 26 -6.50 19.14 5.32
CA LYS A 26 -5.58 18.45 6.25
C LYS A 26 -4.52 17.58 5.56
N GLY A 27 -4.60 17.46 4.23
CA GLY A 27 -3.72 16.60 3.45
C GLY A 27 -4.17 15.15 3.45
N THR A 28 -3.23 14.25 3.13
CA THR A 28 -3.48 12.82 2.94
C THR A 28 -2.41 12.01 3.66
N THR A 29 -2.83 11.02 4.43
CA THR A 29 -1.97 10.01 5.03
C THR A 29 -2.19 8.67 4.33
N THR A 30 -1.09 8.04 3.94
CA THR A 30 -1.09 6.71 3.33
C THR A 30 -0.37 5.76 4.28
N THR A 31 -1.03 4.67 4.65
CA THR A 31 -0.43 3.59 5.46
C THR A 31 -0.23 2.36 4.59
N ILE A 32 0.98 1.81 4.62
CA ILE A 32 1.37 0.61 3.86
C ILE A 32 1.60 -0.51 4.87
N LEU A 33 0.92 -1.64 4.68
CA LEU A 33 1.08 -2.84 5.50
C LEU A 33 1.82 -3.89 4.68
N LEU A 34 2.93 -4.39 5.21
CA LEU A 34 3.73 -5.43 4.56
C LEU A 34 3.97 -6.61 5.52
N PRO A 35 3.96 -7.86 5.03
CA PRO A 35 4.39 -9.00 5.81
C PRO A 35 5.86 -8.85 6.24
N LEU A 36 6.18 -9.15 7.50
CA LEU A 36 7.56 -9.09 8.02
C LEU A 36 8.48 -10.15 7.41
N SER A 37 7.92 -11.18 6.79
CA SER A 37 8.67 -12.23 6.11
C SER A 37 7.86 -12.75 4.93
N PRO A 38 8.52 -13.07 3.80
CA PRO A 38 7.85 -13.75 2.70
C PRO A 38 7.28 -15.08 3.22
N LYS A 39 6.04 -15.42 2.82
CA LYS A 39 5.54 -16.77 3.07
C LYS A 39 6.51 -17.74 2.38
N ARG A 40 7.13 -18.62 3.16
CA ARG A 40 7.95 -19.70 2.61
C ARG A 40 7.04 -20.54 1.72
N HIS A 41 7.26 -20.45 0.42
CA HIS A 41 6.59 -21.33 -0.54
C HIS A 41 7.02 -22.76 -0.16
N ARG A 42 6.05 -23.57 0.27
CA ARG A 42 6.22 -25.02 0.45
C ARG A 42 5.99 -25.70 -0.88
#